data_AF-A0A132MMG4-F1
#
_entry.id   AF-A0A132MMG4-F1
#
_cell.length_a   1.000
_cell.length_b   1.000
_cell.length_c   1.000
_cell.angle_alpha   90.00
_cell.angle_beta   90.00
_cell.angle_gamma   90.00
#
_symmetry.space_group_name_H-M   'P 1'
#
loop_
_entity.id
_entity.type
_entity.pdbx_description
1 polymer ?
#
loop_
_entity_poly.entity_id
_entity_poly.type
_entity_poly.pdbx_seq_one_letter_code
_entity_poly.pdbx_strand_id
1 'polypeptide(L)'
;MPDPASDTRQPARAAKERVPNLVLRRVRHEMCLSQAEFAEELARVAREMGLNLATDEKRIGRWERGEVRWPQPAYRRALKKLTGRPAQELGFIPPYDLAGG
;
A
#
# COMPACT_ATOMS: atom_id res chain seq x y z
N MET A 1 35.96 7.57 -22.15
CA MET A 1 34.49 7.65 -22.24
C MET A 1 33.90 6.43 -21.54
N PRO A 2 33.43 6.56 -20.29
CA PRO A 2 32.39 5.71 -19.74
C PRO A 2 31.05 6.46 -19.70
N ASP A 3 29.98 5.79 -20.13
CA ASP A 3 28.60 6.30 -20.12
C ASP A 3 28.08 6.55 -18.69
N PRO A 4 27.42 7.69 -18.43
CA PRO A 4 26.80 7.97 -17.14
C PRO A 4 25.53 7.13 -17.01
N ALA A 5 25.53 6.23 -16.03
CA ALA A 5 24.35 5.49 -15.60
C ALA A 5 23.17 6.45 -15.44
N SER A 6 22.13 6.19 -16.24
CA SER A 6 20.86 6.89 -16.22
C SER A 6 20.19 6.69 -14.86
N ASP A 7 20.41 7.63 -13.93
CA ASP A 7 19.49 7.86 -12.83
C ASP A 7 18.27 8.57 -13.42
N THR A 8 17.38 7.77 -14.00
CA THR A 8 16.11 8.26 -14.55
C THR A 8 15.27 8.80 -13.39
N ARG A 9 15.44 10.10 -13.10
CA ARG A 9 14.44 10.89 -12.39
C ARG A 9 13.12 10.80 -13.15
N GLN A 10 12.21 9.98 -12.68
CA GLN A 10 10.80 10.16 -13.04
C GLN A 10 9.83 9.78 -11.92
N PRO A 11 9.47 10.73 -11.03
CA PRO A 11 8.27 10.58 -10.21
C PRO A 11 7.13 11.56 -10.59
N ALA A 12 7.33 12.53 -11.49
CA ALA A 12 6.38 13.63 -11.64
C ALA A 12 5.19 13.37 -12.60
N ARG A 13 5.32 12.51 -13.62
CA ARG A 13 4.23 12.30 -14.60
C ARG A 13 3.15 11.32 -14.11
N ALA A 14 3.54 10.25 -13.41
CA ALA A 14 2.57 9.27 -12.88
C ALA A 14 1.76 9.79 -11.68
N ALA A 15 2.20 10.86 -11.01
CA ALA A 15 1.53 11.41 -9.84
C ALA A 15 0.19 12.10 -10.14
N LYS A 16 -0.04 12.55 -11.38
CA LYS A 16 -1.27 13.29 -11.76
C LYS A 16 -2.51 12.43 -11.98
N GLU A 17 -2.35 11.10 -12.11
CA GLU A 17 -3.46 10.15 -12.34
C GLU A 17 -3.72 9.20 -11.15
N ARG A 18 -2.92 9.32 -10.09
CA ARG A 18 -3.04 8.44 -8.92
C ARG A 18 -4.09 9.02 -7.98
N VAL A 19 -5.20 8.30 -7.85
CA VAL A 19 -6.21 8.59 -6.83
C VAL A 19 -5.63 8.21 -5.47
N PRO A 20 -5.42 9.17 -4.54
CA PRO A 20 -4.91 8.87 -3.22
C PRO A 20 -5.89 7.97 -2.46
N ASN A 21 -5.36 6.99 -1.72
CA ASN A 21 -6.16 6.14 -0.86
C ASN A 21 -6.40 6.83 0.50
N LEU A 22 -7.41 7.71 0.52
CA LEU A 22 -7.82 8.43 1.73
C LEU A 22 -8.47 7.51 2.77
N VAL A 23 -9.04 6.38 2.34
CA VAL A 23 -9.69 5.42 3.23
C VAL A 23 -8.66 4.70 4.09
N LEU A 24 -7.58 4.19 3.49
CA LEU A 24 -6.47 3.58 4.23
C LEU A 24 -5.86 4.59 5.21
N ARG A 25 -5.64 5.83 4.77
CA ARG A 25 -5.11 6.89 5.63
C ARG A 25 -6.03 7.13 6.83
N ARG A 26 -7.35 7.21 6.61
CA ARG A 26 -8.35 7.37 7.68
C ARG A 26 -8.31 6.19 8.66
N VAL A 27 -8.33 4.94 8.16
CA VAL A 27 -8.28 3.75 9.02
C VAL A 27 -7.02 3.74 9.88
N ARG A 28 -5.87 4.08 9.31
CA ARG A 28 -4.62 4.18 10.07
C ARG A 28 -4.70 5.25 11.18
N HIS A 29 -5.30 6.41 10.88
CA HIS A 29 -5.52 7.45 11.88
C HIS A 29 -6.56 7.03 12.94
N GLU A 30 -7.61 6.29 12.60
CA GLU A 30 -8.58 5.70 13.54
C GLU A 30 -7.92 4.71 14.50
N MET A 31 -6.87 4.03 14.05
CA MET A 31 -6.04 3.16 14.89
C MET A 31 -4.97 3.92 15.71
N CYS A 32 -4.89 5.26 15.56
CA CYS A 32 -3.86 6.10 16.17
C CYS A 32 -2.41 5.70 15.81
N LEU A 33 -2.19 5.12 14.62
CA LEU A 33 -0.86 4.67 14.18
C LEU A 33 -0.21 5.63 13.19
N SER A 34 1.09 5.85 13.32
CA SER A 34 1.92 6.41 12.26
C SER A 34 2.08 5.41 11.09
N GLN A 35 2.62 5.86 9.96
CA GLN A 35 2.87 4.98 8.82
C GLN A 35 3.90 3.88 9.14
N ALA A 36 4.89 4.18 10.00
CA ALA A 36 5.87 3.21 10.48
C ALA A 36 5.22 2.18 11.42
N GLU A 37 4.48 2.63 12.43
CA GLU A 37 3.80 1.74 13.38
C GLU A 37 2.77 0.85 12.68
N PHE A 38 2.03 1.38 11.69
CA PHE A 38 1.13 0.57 10.89
C PHE A 38 1.87 -0.50 10.07
N ALA A 39 3.06 -0.20 9.56
CA ALA A 39 3.89 -1.17 8.84
C ALA A 39 4.39 -2.27 9.77
N GLU A 40 4.82 -1.91 10.98
CA GLU A 40 5.28 -2.84 12.02
C GLU A 40 4.16 -3.78 12.47
N GLU A 41 2.98 -3.25 12.79
CA GLU A 41 1.82 -4.07 13.16
C GLU A 41 1.37 -4.96 12.00
N LEU A 42 1.40 -4.48 10.75
CA LEU A 42 1.10 -5.30 9.59
C LEU A 42 2.10 -6.44 9.42
N ALA A 43 3.39 -6.16 9.60
CA ALA A 43 4.45 -7.18 9.55
C ALA A 43 4.30 -8.20 10.68
N ARG A 44 3.97 -7.75 11.89
CA ARG A 44 3.69 -8.60 13.05
C ARG A 44 2.53 -9.55 12.77
N VAL A 45 1.38 -9.01 12.34
CA VAL A 45 0.21 -9.81 11.98
C VAL A 45 0.51 -10.78 10.82
N ALA A 46 1.28 -10.34 9.82
CA ALA A 46 1.71 -11.22 8.74
C ALA A 46 2.53 -12.40 9.24
N ARG A 47 3.48 -12.16 10.16
CA ARG A 47 4.29 -13.22 10.78
C ARG A 47 3.44 -14.19 11.60
N GLU A 48 2.46 -13.70 12.35
CA GLU A 48 1.49 -14.55 13.07
C GLU A 48 0.69 -15.45 12.11
N MET A 49 0.47 -15.01 10.88
CA MET A 49 -0.17 -15.79 9.81
C MET A 49 0.79 -16.70 9.03
N GLY A 50 2.08 -16.74 9.39
CA GLY A 50 3.11 -17.48 8.66
C GLY A 50 3.52 -16.84 7.33
N LEU A 51 3.21 -15.56 7.14
CA LEU A 51 3.57 -14.77 5.95
C LEU A 51 4.80 -13.92 6.24
N ASN A 52 5.86 -14.08 5.45
CA ASN A 52 7.03 -13.21 5.54
C ASN A 52 6.87 -12.00 4.60
N LEU A 53 6.28 -10.92 5.12
CA LEU A 53 6.04 -9.69 4.36
C LEU A 53 7.02 -8.60 4.75
N ALA A 54 7.83 -8.14 3.79
CA ALA A 54 8.60 -6.91 3.93
C ALA A 54 7.65 -5.71 3.84
N THR A 55 7.36 -5.08 4.98
CA THR A 55 6.48 -3.92 5.08
C THR A 55 7.22 -2.80 5.77
N ASP A 56 7.35 -1.66 5.09
CA ASP A 56 8.00 -0.47 5.62
C ASP A 56 7.07 0.73 5.47
N GLU A 57 7.32 1.79 6.23
CA GLU A 57 6.63 3.09 6.13
C GLU A 57 6.49 3.56 4.68
N LYS A 58 7.57 3.48 3.89
CA LYS A 58 7.58 3.89 2.46
C LYS A 58 6.51 3.17 1.65
N ARG A 59 6.23 1.91 1.97
CA ARG A 59 5.21 1.10 1.29
C ARG A 59 3.81 1.57 1.66
N ILE A 60 3.57 1.85 2.94
CA ILE A 60 2.30 2.42 3.41
C ILE A 60 2.07 3.79 2.76
N GLY A 61 3.09 4.64 2.70
CA GLY A 61 3.01 5.92 1.99
C GLY A 61 2.70 5.77 0.50
N ARG A 62 3.25 4.76 -0.18
CA ARG A 62 2.90 4.45 -1.59
C ARG A 62 1.45 4.03 -1.74
N TRP A 63 0.90 3.27 -0.80
CA TRP A 63 -0.50 2.86 -0.82
C TRP A 63 -1.42 4.06 -0.59
N GLU A 64 -1.13 4.90 0.39
CA GLU A 64 -1.90 6.12 0.69
C GLU A 64 -1.86 7.14 -0.46
N ARG A 65 -0.72 7.25 -1.17
CA ARG A 65 -0.61 8.09 -2.37
C ARG A 65 -1.22 7.47 -3.62
N GLY A 66 -1.74 6.24 -3.55
CA GLY A 66 -2.34 5.56 -4.70
C GLY A 66 -1.32 5.07 -5.75
N GLU A 67 -0.04 4.94 -5.37
CA GLU A 67 0.98 4.37 -6.28
C GLU A 67 0.77 2.88 -6.51
N VAL A 68 0.09 2.21 -5.58
CA VAL A 68 -0.32 0.81 -5.68
C VAL A 68 -1.84 0.78 -5.60
N ARG A 69 -2.50 0.46 -6.71
CA ARG A 69 -3.97 0.35 -6.77
C ARG A 69 -4.50 -0.94 -6.12
N TRP A 70 -3.77 -2.04 -6.30
CA TRP A 70 -4.16 -3.35 -5.76
C TRP A 70 -2.96 -4.10 -5.16
N PRO A 71 -2.94 -4.34 -3.84
CA PRO A 71 -1.84 -5.04 -3.19
C PRO A 71 -1.90 -6.55 -3.42
N GLN A 72 -0.74 -7.22 -3.33
CA GLN A 72 -0.62 -8.66 -3.50
C GLN A 72 -1.54 -9.42 -2.51
N PRO A 73 -2.01 -10.65 -2.86
CA PRO A 73 -2.93 -11.42 -2.02
C PRO A 73 -2.49 -11.57 -0.55
N ALA A 74 -1.20 -11.76 -0.31
CA ALA A 74 -0.65 -11.92 1.04
C ALA A 74 -0.83 -10.65 1.90
N TYR A 75 -0.55 -9.47 1.36
CA TYR A 75 -0.80 -8.20 2.05
C TYR A 75 -2.29 -7.97 2.29
N ARG A 76 -3.16 -8.34 1.34
CA ARG A 76 -4.62 -8.22 1.51
C ARG A 76 -5.12 -9.05 2.70
N ARG A 77 -4.59 -10.26 2.87
CA ARG A 77 -4.91 -11.13 4.01
C ARG A 77 -4.43 -10.51 5.33
N ALA A 78 -3.20 -10.02 5.38
CA ALA A 78 -2.65 -9.36 6.56
C ALA A 78 -3.43 -8.07 6.92
N LEU A 79 -3.75 -7.25 5.92
CA LEU A 79 -4.55 -6.02 6.09
C LEU A 79 -5.94 -6.32 6.65
N LYS A 80 -6.60 -7.36 6.12
CA LYS A 80 -7.90 -7.81 6.64
C LYS A 80 -7.81 -8.27 8.09
N LYS A 81 -6.74 -8.97 8.45
CA LYS A 81 -6.53 -9.44 9.82
C LYS A 81 -6.23 -8.28 10.78
N LEU A 82 -5.43 -7.30 10.36
CA LEU A 82 -5.07 -6.13 11.18
C LEU A 82 -6.24 -5.15 11.36
N THR A 83 -6.95 -4.83 10.29
CA THR A 83 -7.97 -3.77 10.28
C THR A 83 -9.40 -4.30 10.44
N GLY A 84 -9.61 -5.61 10.33
CA GLY A 84 -10.92 -6.24 10.24
C GLY A 84 -11.63 -6.04 8.90
N ARG A 85 -11.09 -5.22 7.99
CA ARG A 85 -11.74 -4.81 6.73
C ARG A 85 -11.00 -5.38 5.50
N PRO A 86 -11.71 -5.87 4.47
CA PRO A 86 -11.10 -6.29 3.22
C PRO A 86 -10.43 -5.12 2.48
N ALA A 87 -9.51 -5.41 1.58
CA ALA A 87 -8.75 -4.39 0.85
C ALA A 87 -9.63 -3.39 0.07
N GLN A 88 -10.78 -3.83 -0.45
CA GLN A 88 -11.75 -2.93 -1.11
C GLN A 88 -12.32 -1.89 -0.15
N GLU A 89 -12.69 -2.29 1.06
CA GLU A 89 -13.16 -1.37 2.12
C GLU A 89 -12.05 -0.48 2.67
N LEU A 90 -10.79 -0.83 2.42
CA LEU A 90 -9.63 0.03 2.70
C LEU A 90 -9.32 0.97 1.51
N GLY A 91 -10.15 1.04 0.48
CA GLY A 91 -9.98 1.92 -0.67
C GLY A 91 -9.04 1.40 -1.76
N PHE A 92 -8.66 0.12 -1.75
CA PHE A 92 -7.93 -0.49 -2.86
C PHE A 92 -8.89 -0.93 -3.96
N ILE A 93 -8.50 -0.71 -5.22
CA ILE A 93 -9.34 -0.99 -6.39
C ILE A 93 -8.82 -2.24 -7.09
N PRO A 94 -9.61 -3.32 -7.20
CA PRO A 94 -9.19 -4.52 -7.90
C PRO A 94 -9.02 -4.29 -9.41
N PRO A 95 -8.12 -5.03 -10.08
CA PRO A 95 -7.86 -4.86 -11.51
C PRO A 95 -9.07 -5.22 -12.39
N TYR A 96 -9.95 -6.10 -11.92
CA TYR A 96 -11.18 -6.45 -12.64
C TYR A 96 -12.25 -5.35 -12.58
N ASP A 97 -12.16 -4.42 -11.63
CA ASP A 97 -13.06 -3.26 -11.51
C ASP A 97 -12.69 -2.17 -12.54
N LEU A 98 -11.43 -2.16 -13.01
CA LEU A 98 -10.94 -1.25 -14.04
C LEU A 98 -11.32 -1.69 -15.46
N ALA A 99 -11.75 -2.94 -15.64
CA ALA A 99 -12.06 -3.53 -16.94
C ALA A 99 -13.56 -3.53 -17.28
N GLY A 100 -14.42 -3.00 -16.37
CA GLY A 100 -15.88 -3.08 -16.48
C GLY A 100 -16.61 -1.74 -16.56
N GLY A 101 -15.93 -0.65 -16.93
CA GLY A 101 -16.51 0.69 -17.13
C GLY A 101 -16.56 1.10 -18.58
#